data_AF-A0A939PBL7-F1
#
_entry.id   AF-A0A939PBL7-F1
#
_cell.length_a   1.000
_cell.length_b   1.000
_cell.length_c   1.000
_cell.angle_alpha   90.00
_cell.angle_beta   90.00
_cell.angle_gamma   90.00
#
_symmetry.space_group_name_H-M   'P 1'
#
loop_
_entity.id
_entity.type
_entity.pdbx_description
1 polymer ?
#
loop_
_entity_poly.entity_id
_entity_poly.type
_entity_poly.pdbx_seq_one_letter_code
_entity_poly.pdbx_strand_id
1 'polypeptide(L)'
;MRSRGKIQPRRGLRHGVRVFCRKLENSERRQLALLGLVAVLAAFVLGGAVRLFEPDDEGPPPVLEAPPVPTPAAPEPSPTVPPSPTPTDTPEASGTSRAPAPPPDPPRNVPAVTIARPGTDERLMDDRDFDVFGTVHALGDNDLRLFLFSARRQLFYLADYRAEDVPNDGRWHIESTGIGEHWGHTGDVYVLLAVLADGSCRRVLDGLELGHDRYPAFNRLPNGCRAAAQVRVIEDNVPT
;
A
#
# COMPACT_ATOMS: atom_id res chain seq x y z
N MET A 1 -24.28 66.87 6.35
CA MET A 1 -25.59 66.16 6.31
C MET A 1 -25.44 64.91 5.45
N ARG A 2 -25.76 63.73 6.01
CA ARG A 2 -26.05 62.42 5.35
C ARG A 2 -24.90 61.80 4.53
N SER A 3 -24.58 60.51 4.57
CA SER A 3 -25.18 59.31 5.19
C SER A 3 -24.06 58.28 5.36
N ARG A 4 -23.87 57.73 6.57
CA ARG A 4 -22.95 56.61 6.83
C ARG A 4 -23.65 55.31 6.46
N GLY A 5 -23.13 54.59 5.47
CA GLY A 5 -23.60 53.26 5.11
C GLY A 5 -23.23 52.23 6.20
N LYS A 6 -24.24 51.70 6.88
CA LYS A 6 -24.12 50.52 7.75
C LYS A 6 -24.06 49.27 6.87
N ILE A 7 -22.89 48.64 6.80
CA ILE A 7 -22.75 47.28 6.27
C ILE A 7 -23.09 46.33 7.42
N GLN A 8 -24.22 45.62 7.30
CA GLN A 8 -24.61 44.58 8.24
C GLN A 8 -23.80 43.29 8.01
N PRO A 9 -23.39 42.59 9.09
CA PRO A 9 -22.76 41.27 8.97
C PRO A 9 -23.82 40.22 8.64
N ARG A 10 -23.64 39.52 7.50
CA ARG A 10 -24.39 38.31 7.18
C ARG A 10 -23.94 37.17 8.11
N ARG A 11 -24.70 36.96 9.18
CA ARG A 11 -24.67 35.71 9.96
C ARG A 11 -25.27 34.59 9.11
N GLY A 12 -24.41 33.82 8.45
CA GLY A 12 -24.77 32.53 7.89
C GLY A 12 -24.61 31.44 8.95
N LEU A 13 -25.59 31.33 9.86
CA LEU A 13 -25.81 30.10 10.63
C LEU A 13 -26.28 29.02 9.65
N ARG A 14 -25.41 28.10 9.25
CA ARG A 14 -25.82 26.85 8.61
C ARG A 14 -24.86 25.72 9.02
N HIS A 15 -25.48 24.66 9.54
CA HIS A 15 -24.92 23.32 9.81
C HIS A 15 -24.15 23.13 11.12
N GLY A 16 -24.92 23.17 12.21
CA GLY A 16 -24.74 22.16 13.25
C GLY A 16 -25.24 20.79 12.76
N VAL A 17 -24.72 19.76 13.42
CA VAL A 17 -25.14 18.34 13.36
C VAL A 17 -24.59 17.51 12.20
N ARG A 18 -23.30 17.17 12.28
CA ARG A 18 -22.79 15.85 11.83
C ARG A 18 -21.75 15.32 12.83
N VAL A 19 -22.17 15.19 14.09
CA VAL A 19 -21.45 14.40 15.11
C VAL A 19 -22.47 13.42 15.67
N PHE A 20 -23.03 12.54 14.84
CA PHE A 20 -23.92 11.47 15.31
C PHE A 20 -24.04 10.27 14.33
N CYS A 21 -22.98 9.94 13.60
CA CYS A 21 -22.95 8.74 12.73
C CYS A 21 -21.72 7.83 12.93
N ARG A 22 -20.99 7.94 14.05
CA ARG A 22 -19.94 6.96 14.41
C ARG A 22 -20.28 6.06 15.59
N LYS A 23 -21.50 6.12 16.12
CA LYS A 23 -21.92 5.34 17.30
C LYS A 23 -23.12 4.40 17.08
N LEU A 24 -23.63 4.30 15.84
CA LEU A 24 -24.71 3.36 15.50
C LEU A 24 -24.25 2.18 14.63
N GLU A 25 -23.11 2.28 13.94
CA GLU A 25 -22.63 1.21 13.05
C GLU A 25 -21.94 0.04 13.78
N ASN A 26 -21.66 0.20 15.08
CA ASN A 26 -21.19 -0.88 15.95
C ASN A 26 -22.32 -1.54 16.77
N SER A 27 -23.58 -1.08 16.62
CA SER A 27 -24.74 -1.64 17.34
C SER A 27 -25.53 -2.66 16.52
N GLU A 28 -25.51 -2.58 15.19
CA GLU A 28 -26.31 -3.49 14.34
C GLU A 28 -25.65 -4.86 14.10
N ARG A 29 -24.32 -4.98 14.23
CA ARG A 29 -23.65 -6.29 14.15
C ARG A 29 -23.92 -7.20 15.35
N ARG A 30 -24.33 -6.65 16.51
CA ARG A 30 -24.69 -7.45 17.69
C ARG A 30 -26.14 -7.93 17.69
N GLN A 31 -27.04 -7.32 16.91
CA GLN A 31 -28.43 -7.77 16.82
C GLN A 31 -28.65 -8.85 15.74
N LEU A 32 -27.80 -8.91 14.70
CA LEU A 32 -27.85 -10.01 13.73
C LEU A 32 -27.24 -11.32 14.25
N ALA A 33 -26.28 -11.25 15.19
CA ALA A 33 -25.73 -12.44 15.83
C ALA A 33 -26.73 -13.13 16.79
N LEU A 34 -27.65 -12.38 17.39
CA LEU A 34 -28.63 -12.94 18.34
C LEU A 34 -29.89 -13.51 17.66
N LEU A 35 -30.28 -13.00 16.49
CA LEU A 35 -31.40 -13.58 15.72
C LEU A 35 -30.98 -14.81 14.89
N GLY A 36 -29.71 -14.90 14.48
CA GLY A 36 -29.17 -16.10 13.82
C GLY A 36 -29.11 -17.32 14.73
N LEU A 37 -28.89 -17.13 16.04
CA LEU A 37 -28.75 -18.24 16.99
C LEU A 37 -30.10 -18.85 17.40
N VAL A 38 -31.19 -18.09 17.34
CA VAL A 38 -32.56 -18.60 17.62
C VAL A 38 -33.11 -19.42 16.44
N ALA A 39 -32.75 -19.09 15.19
CA ALA A 39 -33.17 -19.86 14.02
C ALA A 39 -32.49 -21.24 13.93
N VAL A 40 -31.22 -21.36 14.34
CA VAL A 40 -30.50 -22.65 14.35
C VAL A 40 -31.03 -23.59 15.44
N LEU A 41 -31.48 -23.06 16.58
CA LEU A 41 -32.10 -23.88 17.63
C LEU A 41 -33.51 -24.37 17.27
N ALA A 42 -34.28 -23.60 16.49
CA ALA A 42 -35.60 -24.05 16.03
C ALA A 42 -35.53 -25.18 14.98
N ALA A 43 -34.44 -25.25 14.21
CA ALA A 43 -34.23 -26.34 13.25
C ALA A 43 -33.78 -27.66 13.92
N PHE A 44 -33.14 -27.60 15.09
CA PHE A 44 -32.64 -28.79 15.78
C PHE A 44 -33.70 -29.55 16.60
N VAL A 45 -34.85 -28.93 16.90
CA VAL A 45 -35.88 -29.55 17.76
C VAL A 45 -36.92 -30.38 16.98
N LEU A 46 -37.01 -30.23 15.65
CA LEU A 46 -38.02 -30.94 14.83
C LEU A 46 -37.44 -31.85 13.73
N GLY A 47 -36.12 -31.88 13.53
CA GLY A 47 -35.46 -32.67 12.49
C GLY A 47 -34.85 -33.97 13.01
N GLY A 48 -35.66 -34.83 13.63
CA GLY A 48 -35.25 -36.19 13.96
C GLY A 48 -34.97 -37.01 12.69
N ALA A 49 -33.70 -37.24 12.40
CA ALA A 49 -33.19 -38.39 11.66
C ALA A 49 -31.67 -38.44 11.81
N VAL A 50 -31.21 -39.05 12.91
CA VAL A 50 -29.82 -39.49 13.06
C VAL A 50 -29.56 -40.52 11.95
N ARG A 51 -28.91 -40.11 10.85
CA ARG A 51 -28.16 -41.05 10.03
C ARG A 51 -26.81 -41.25 10.71
N LEU A 52 -26.65 -42.38 11.40
CA LEU A 52 -25.34 -42.97 11.64
C LEU A 52 -24.68 -43.12 10.26
N PHE A 53 -23.68 -42.30 9.99
CA PHE A 53 -22.71 -42.60 8.96
C PHE A 53 -21.74 -43.63 9.55
N GLU A 54 -21.70 -44.80 8.92
CA GLU A 54 -20.65 -45.79 9.09
C GLU A 54 -19.28 -45.14 8.83
N PRO A 55 -18.26 -45.36 9.68
CA PRO A 55 -16.90 -44.98 9.37
C PRO A 55 -16.39 -45.88 8.25
N ASP A 56 -16.24 -45.32 7.05
CA ASP A 56 -15.54 -45.99 5.95
C ASP A 56 -14.08 -46.23 6.35
N ASP A 57 -13.70 -47.48 6.12
CA ASP A 57 -12.41 -48.11 6.29
C ASP A 57 -11.30 -47.31 5.57
N GLU A 58 -10.50 -46.55 6.33
CA GLU A 58 -9.28 -45.89 5.82
C GLU A 58 -8.24 -46.97 5.49
N GLY A 59 -8.22 -47.39 4.23
CA GLY A 59 -7.13 -48.16 3.66
C GLY A 59 -5.79 -47.40 3.76
N PRO A 60 -4.65 -48.12 3.79
CA PRO A 60 -3.33 -47.52 3.96
C PRO A 60 -3.06 -46.49 2.85
N PRO A 61 -2.39 -45.37 3.18
CA PRO A 61 -2.12 -44.31 2.21
C PRO A 61 -1.28 -44.85 1.04
N PRO A 62 -1.54 -44.37 -0.19
CA PRO A 62 -0.72 -44.72 -1.34
C PRO A 62 0.72 -44.26 -1.11
N VAL A 63 1.67 -45.19 -1.26
CA VAL A 63 3.10 -44.90 -1.26
C VAL A 63 3.41 -44.08 -2.51
N LEU A 64 3.63 -42.78 -2.35
CA LEU A 64 4.12 -41.91 -3.40
C LEU A 64 5.58 -42.25 -3.68
N GLU A 65 5.86 -42.86 -4.83
CA GLU A 65 7.21 -43.06 -5.35
C GLU A 65 7.91 -41.70 -5.49
N ALA A 66 9.10 -41.60 -4.92
CA ALA A 66 9.92 -40.41 -4.99
C ALA A 66 10.39 -40.16 -6.45
N PRO A 67 10.32 -38.91 -6.95
CA PRO A 67 10.84 -38.59 -8.28
C PRO A 67 12.36 -38.80 -8.34
N PRO A 68 12.91 -39.17 -9.51
CA PRO A 68 14.34 -39.40 -9.69
C PRO A 68 15.14 -38.12 -9.41
N VAL A 69 16.24 -38.29 -8.66
CA VAL A 69 17.20 -37.22 -8.34
C VAL A 69 17.89 -36.76 -9.65
N PRO A 70 17.81 -35.46 -10.01
CA PRO A 70 18.49 -34.96 -11.20
C PRO A 70 20.01 -34.97 -11.01
N THR A 71 20.70 -35.54 -12.01
CA THR A 71 22.17 -35.55 -12.12
C THR A 71 22.69 -34.13 -12.35
N PRO A 72 23.71 -33.66 -11.60
CA PRO A 72 24.29 -32.34 -11.81
C PRO A 72 25.00 -32.24 -13.17
N ALA A 73 24.61 -31.22 -13.94
CA ALA A 73 25.26 -30.85 -15.19
C ALA A 73 26.66 -30.25 -14.94
N ALA A 74 27.59 -30.53 -15.86
CA ALA A 74 28.97 -30.07 -15.81
C ALA A 74 29.09 -28.53 -15.83
N PRO A 75 30.10 -27.94 -15.18
CA PRO A 75 30.32 -26.49 -15.17
C PRO A 75 30.76 -25.98 -16.55
N GLU A 76 30.07 -24.96 -17.06
CA GLU A 76 30.47 -24.20 -18.25
C GLU A 76 31.72 -23.34 -17.99
N PRO A 77 32.59 -23.15 -19.01
CA PRO A 77 33.79 -22.31 -18.89
C PRO A 77 33.46 -20.82 -18.83
N SER A 78 34.12 -20.11 -17.90
CA SER A 78 34.01 -18.67 -17.70
C SER A 78 34.47 -17.84 -18.93
N PRO A 79 33.76 -16.75 -19.28
CA PRO A 79 34.18 -15.85 -20.35
C PRO A 79 35.34 -14.93 -19.92
N THR A 80 36.34 -14.81 -20.79
CA THR A 80 37.44 -13.84 -20.72
C THR A 80 36.93 -12.45 -21.12
N VAL A 81 37.11 -11.44 -20.25
CA VAL A 81 36.73 -10.05 -20.53
C VAL A 81 37.92 -9.25 -21.09
N PRO A 82 37.75 -8.48 -22.18
CA PRO A 82 38.80 -7.68 -22.81
C PRO A 82 39.15 -6.39 -22.04
N PRO A 83 40.34 -5.79 -22.27
CA PRO A 83 40.82 -4.61 -21.54
C PRO A 83 40.10 -3.30 -21.92
N SER A 84 39.96 -2.45 -20.90
CA SER A 84 39.29 -1.14 -20.92
C SER A 84 40.11 -0.06 -21.68
N PRO A 85 39.49 0.74 -22.59
CA PRO A 85 40.17 1.86 -23.25
C PRO A 85 40.28 3.11 -22.36
N THR A 86 41.41 3.80 -22.53
CA THR A 86 41.84 5.04 -21.88
C THR A 86 40.96 6.26 -22.24
N PRO A 87 40.64 7.17 -21.30
CA PRO A 87 39.94 8.42 -21.63
C PRO A 87 40.87 9.42 -22.33
N THR A 88 40.38 10.02 -23.42
CA THR A 88 41.01 11.04 -24.27
C THR A 88 40.41 12.43 -24.01
N ASP A 89 41.23 13.44 -24.25
CA ASP A 89 41.22 14.83 -23.78
C ASP A 89 39.96 15.70 -23.90
N THR A 90 39.92 16.64 -22.95
CA THR A 90 39.03 17.79 -22.79
C THR A 90 39.28 18.90 -23.81
N PRO A 91 38.26 19.41 -24.53
CA PRO A 91 38.37 20.66 -25.27
C PRO A 91 37.80 21.89 -24.51
N GLU A 92 38.69 22.86 -24.38
CA GLU A 92 38.59 24.33 -24.44
C GLU A 92 37.21 25.02 -24.45
N ALA A 93 37.01 25.91 -23.48
CA ALA A 93 35.80 26.71 -23.29
C ALA A 93 35.76 27.94 -24.22
N SER A 94 34.80 27.97 -25.16
CA SER A 94 34.41 29.20 -25.88
C SER A 94 33.38 29.98 -25.05
N GLY A 95 33.81 31.12 -24.52
CA GLY A 95 32.96 32.07 -23.81
C GLY A 95 31.97 32.77 -24.74
N THR A 96 30.72 32.32 -24.74
CA THR A 96 29.59 33.11 -25.22
C THR A 96 28.95 33.79 -24.02
N SER A 97 29.05 35.12 -23.96
CA SER A 97 28.38 35.96 -22.97
C SER A 97 26.86 35.83 -23.14
N ARG A 98 26.25 34.96 -22.34
CA ARG A 98 24.81 34.67 -22.35
C ARG A 98 24.14 35.73 -21.48
N ALA A 99 23.12 36.40 -22.04
CA ALA A 99 22.27 37.31 -21.29
C ALA A 99 21.79 36.65 -19.98
N PRO A 100 21.66 37.41 -18.86
CA PRO A 100 21.21 36.86 -17.59
C PRO A 100 19.90 36.11 -17.80
N ALA A 101 19.89 34.83 -17.42
CA ALA A 101 18.66 34.05 -17.46
C ALA A 101 17.59 34.76 -16.60
N PRO A 102 16.32 34.81 -17.05
CA PRO A 102 15.25 35.30 -16.21
C PRO A 102 15.27 34.56 -14.86
N PRO A 103 14.94 35.23 -13.75
CA PRO A 103 14.90 34.59 -12.44
C PRO A 103 13.99 33.36 -12.52
N PRO A 104 14.40 32.23 -11.91
CA PRO A 104 13.59 31.02 -11.93
C PRO A 104 12.21 31.34 -11.35
N ASP A 105 11.16 30.80 -11.99
CA ASP A 105 9.80 30.88 -11.45
C ASP A 105 9.83 30.44 -9.98
N PRO A 106 9.07 31.10 -9.08
CA PRO A 106 8.99 30.67 -7.69
C PRO A 106 8.63 29.18 -7.67
N PRO A 107 9.26 28.39 -6.76
CA PRO A 107 9.08 26.95 -6.76
C PRO A 107 7.60 26.63 -6.74
N ARG A 108 7.11 25.95 -7.79
CA ARG A 108 5.76 25.39 -7.81
C ARG A 108 5.60 24.62 -6.51
N ASN A 109 4.47 24.77 -5.85
CA ASN A 109 4.15 24.16 -4.56
C ASN A 109 4.16 22.63 -4.72
N VAL A 110 5.35 22.01 -4.70
CA VAL A 110 5.52 20.56 -4.86
C VAL A 110 5.11 19.92 -3.54
N PRO A 111 4.20 18.93 -3.55
CA PRO A 111 3.80 18.29 -2.32
C PRO A 111 5.02 17.69 -1.63
N ALA A 112 5.24 18.07 -0.38
CA ALA A 112 6.31 17.52 0.45
C ALA A 112 5.73 16.40 1.30
N VAL A 113 6.07 15.15 0.99
CA VAL A 113 5.64 13.96 1.73
C VAL A 113 6.81 13.43 2.53
N THR A 114 6.59 13.01 3.77
CA THR A 114 7.58 12.33 4.60
C THR A 114 6.99 11.05 5.17
N ILE A 115 7.83 10.04 5.38
CA ILE A 115 7.51 8.84 6.16
C ILE A 115 8.27 8.95 7.47
N ALA A 116 7.53 9.03 8.58
CA ALA A 116 8.08 9.10 9.93
C ALA A 116 8.29 7.71 10.53
N ARG A 117 7.39 6.77 10.20
CA ARG A 117 7.49 5.34 10.55
C ARG A 117 6.87 4.49 9.44
N PRO A 118 7.42 3.31 9.11
CA PRO A 118 8.61 2.70 9.70
C PRO A 118 9.89 3.48 9.37
N GLY A 119 10.91 3.33 10.21
CA GLY A 119 12.26 3.83 10.00
C GLY A 119 13.02 3.03 8.95
N THR A 120 14.15 3.56 8.50
CA THR A 120 15.03 2.84 7.59
C THR A 120 15.55 1.56 8.25
N ASP A 121 15.37 0.44 7.56
CA ASP A 121 15.76 -0.90 7.97
C ASP A 121 15.00 -1.43 9.20
N GLU A 122 13.88 -0.81 9.56
CA GLU A 122 12.97 -1.33 10.59
C GLU A 122 12.43 -2.70 10.15
N ARG A 123 12.40 -3.62 11.11
CA ARG A 123 11.88 -4.98 10.96
C ARG A 123 10.38 -4.96 11.17
N LEU A 124 9.63 -5.38 10.15
CA LEU A 124 8.18 -5.49 10.22
C LEU A 124 7.84 -6.86 10.81
N MET A 125 7.42 -6.86 12.07
CA MET A 125 7.20 -8.08 12.87
C MET A 125 5.87 -8.79 12.55
N ASP A 126 4.91 -8.04 11.99
CA ASP A 126 3.61 -8.55 11.59
C ASP A 126 3.55 -8.57 10.06
N ASP A 127 3.50 -9.78 9.51
CA ASP A 127 3.39 -10.11 8.09
C ASP A 127 2.11 -9.58 7.43
N ARG A 128 1.15 -9.12 8.24
CA ARG A 128 -0.21 -8.81 7.80
C ARG A 128 -0.68 -7.40 7.99
N ASP A 129 -0.21 -6.66 9.00
CA ASP A 129 -0.67 -5.30 9.24
C ASP A 129 0.44 -4.50 9.92
N PHE A 130 0.91 -3.42 9.29
CA PHE A 130 1.84 -2.50 9.94
C PHE A 130 1.42 -1.05 9.70
N ASP A 131 1.63 -0.24 10.73
CA ASP A 131 1.28 1.17 10.67
C ASP A 131 2.36 1.99 9.96
N VAL A 132 1.93 2.79 9.00
CA VAL A 132 2.76 3.78 8.34
C VAL A 132 2.29 5.17 8.72
N PHE A 133 3.20 5.96 9.28
CA PHE A 133 2.93 7.34 9.71
C PHE A 133 3.79 8.31 8.94
N GLY A 134 3.27 9.51 8.69
CA GLY A 134 4.05 10.55 8.07
C GLY A 134 3.39 11.92 8.09
N THR A 135 3.98 12.83 7.33
CA THR A 135 3.39 14.14 7.05
C THR A 135 3.30 14.39 5.56
N VAL A 136 2.35 15.21 5.15
CA VAL A 136 2.26 15.76 3.80
C VAL A 136 1.86 17.23 3.86
N HIS A 137 2.51 18.03 3.03
CA HIS A 137 2.14 19.43 2.80
C HIS A 137 1.74 19.63 1.35
N ALA A 138 0.74 20.48 1.13
CA ALA A 138 0.26 20.86 -0.20
C ALA A 138 -0.14 19.66 -1.09
N LEU A 139 -0.89 18.69 -0.54
CA LEU A 139 -1.35 17.50 -1.27
C LEU A 139 -2.14 17.85 -2.56
N GLY A 140 -2.91 18.94 -2.53
CA GLY A 140 -3.69 19.42 -3.67
C GLY A 140 -4.82 18.44 -4.02
N ASP A 141 -4.98 18.14 -5.31
CA ASP A 141 -5.99 17.19 -5.82
C ASP A 141 -5.48 15.74 -5.90
N ASN A 142 -4.27 15.48 -5.40
CA ASN A 142 -3.68 14.14 -5.41
C ASN A 142 -4.16 13.32 -4.21
N ASP A 143 -4.21 12.01 -4.37
CA ASP A 143 -4.35 11.10 -3.24
C ASP A 143 -2.97 10.64 -2.79
N LEU A 144 -2.88 10.24 -1.51
CA LEU A 144 -1.71 9.56 -0.97
C LEU A 144 -2.00 8.06 -0.91
N ARG A 145 -1.12 7.25 -1.52
CA ARG A 145 -1.19 5.78 -1.58
C ARG A 145 0.11 5.17 -1.09
N LEU A 146 0.07 3.91 -0.68
CA LEU A 146 1.25 3.16 -0.30
C LEU A 146 1.54 2.04 -1.28
N PHE A 147 2.81 1.93 -1.66
CA PHE A 147 3.30 0.81 -2.44
C PHE A 147 4.47 0.16 -1.73
N LEU A 148 4.59 -1.15 -1.87
CA LEU A 148 5.79 -1.90 -1.50
C LEU A 148 6.47 -2.36 -2.77
N PHE A 149 7.74 -2.02 -2.93
CA PHE A 149 8.56 -2.50 -4.04
C PHE A 149 9.48 -3.62 -3.57
N SER A 150 9.36 -4.79 -4.21
CA SER A 150 10.24 -5.92 -4.00
C SER A 150 11.40 -5.88 -4.99
N ALA A 151 12.61 -5.59 -4.52
CA ALA A 151 13.79 -5.57 -5.37
C ALA A 151 14.09 -6.96 -5.97
N ARG A 152 13.76 -8.04 -5.25
CA ARG A 152 13.96 -9.41 -5.72
C ARG A 152 13.03 -9.77 -6.88
N ARG A 153 11.75 -9.38 -6.78
CA ARG A 153 10.73 -9.70 -7.79
C ARG A 153 10.59 -8.63 -8.87
N GLN A 154 11.15 -7.44 -8.66
CA GLN A 154 10.99 -6.26 -9.52
C GLN A 154 9.51 -5.87 -9.72
N LEU A 155 8.72 -5.97 -8.65
CA LEU A 155 7.28 -5.70 -8.65
C LEU A 155 6.91 -4.66 -7.58
N PHE A 156 5.94 -3.83 -7.91
CA PHE A 156 5.25 -2.91 -7.01
C PHE A 156 3.94 -3.54 -6.57
N TYR A 157 3.67 -3.56 -5.28
CA TYR A 157 2.43 -4.03 -4.68
C TYR A 157 1.70 -2.83 -4.08
N LEU A 158 0.42 -2.68 -4.37
CA LEU A 158 -0.42 -1.69 -3.68
C LEU A 158 -0.66 -2.20 -2.25
N ALA A 159 -0.22 -1.44 -1.25
CA ALA A 159 -0.17 -1.87 0.15
C ALA A 159 -1.35 -1.34 1.00
N ASP A 160 -2.19 -0.49 0.42
CA ASP A 160 -3.34 0.12 1.08
C ASP A 160 -4.66 -0.14 0.33
N TYR A 161 -5.74 -0.33 1.07
CA TYR A 161 -7.07 -0.57 0.48
C TYR A 161 -7.72 0.67 -0.13
N ARG A 162 -7.42 1.86 0.40
CA ARG A 162 -8.09 3.11 0.03
C ARG A 162 -7.17 4.30 0.24
N ALA A 163 -7.42 5.35 -0.53
CA ALA A 163 -6.77 6.63 -0.32
C ALA A 163 -7.00 7.13 1.12
N GLU A 164 -5.95 7.67 1.71
CA GLU A 164 -5.99 8.18 3.08
C GLU A 164 -6.67 9.55 3.16
N ASP A 165 -7.53 9.74 4.16
CA ASP A 165 -8.15 11.03 4.45
C ASP A 165 -7.17 11.87 5.29
N VAL A 166 -6.30 12.62 4.62
CA VAL A 166 -5.29 13.44 5.29
C VAL A 166 -5.95 14.68 5.91
N PRO A 167 -5.94 14.82 7.26
CA PRO A 167 -6.46 16.00 7.94
C PRO A 167 -5.68 17.26 7.58
N ASN A 168 -6.27 18.43 7.91
CA ASN A 168 -5.68 19.74 7.63
C ASN A 168 -4.32 20.00 8.32
N ASP A 169 -3.95 19.21 9.34
CA ASP A 169 -2.64 19.29 10.00
C ASP A 169 -1.53 18.58 9.21
N GLY A 170 -1.89 17.92 8.11
CA GLY A 170 -0.97 17.23 7.21
C GLY A 170 -0.43 15.91 7.74
N ARG A 171 -0.83 15.46 8.94
CA ARG A 171 -0.38 14.17 9.48
C ARG A 171 -1.24 13.06 8.89
N TRP A 172 -0.63 11.97 8.47
CA TRP A 172 -1.35 10.84 7.92
C TRP A 172 -0.90 9.54 8.57
N HIS A 173 -1.83 8.58 8.58
CA HIS A 173 -1.63 7.24 9.12
C HIS A 173 -2.36 6.27 8.21
N ILE A 174 -1.65 5.31 7.65
CA ILE A 174 -2.24 4.23 6.87
C ILE A 174 -1.87 2.93 7.56
N GLU A 175 -2.89 2.16 7.90
CA GLU A 175 -2.72 0.75 8.26
C GLU A 175 -2.45 0.00 6.95
N SER A 176 -1.18 -0.30 6.72
CA SER A 176 -0.76 -1.07 5.56
C SER A 176 -1.14 -2.50 5.83
N THR A 177 -2.00 -3.04 4.99
CA THR A 177 -2.29 -4.47 5.05
C THR A 177 -1.18 -5.15 4.28
N GLY A 178 -0.33 -5.83 5.03
CA GLY A 178 0.91 -6.48 4.64
C GLY A 178 0.77 -7.29 3.36
N ILE A 179 1.90 -7.57 2.72
CA ILE A 179 1.94 -8.37 1.51
C ILE A 179 1.70 -9.81 1.98
N GLY A 180 0.47 -10.32 1.89
CA GLY A 180 -0.04 -11.49 2.65
C GLY A 180 0.84 -12.76 2.73
N GLU A 181 0.32 -13.82 3.36
CA GLU A 181 1.03 -15.04 3.85
C GLU A 181 2.03 -15.77 2.92
N HIS A 182 2.14 -15.40 1.64
CA HIS A 182 2.99 -16.03 0.63
C HIS A 182 4.04 -15.11 -0.01
N TRP A 183 4.19 -13.86 0.45
CA TRP A 183 4.85 -12.84 -0.37
C TRP A 183 6.28 -12.46 0.01
N GLY A 184 6.78 -12.90 1.17
CA GLY A 184 8.18 -12.74 1.57
C GLY A 184 8.68 -13.87 2.45
N HIS A 185 10.00 -14.00 2.55
CA HIS A 185 10.65 -14.75 3.62
C HIS A 185 11.19 -13.76 4.65
N THR A 186 11.30 -14.19 5.92
CA THR A 186 12.07 -13.48 6.94
C THR A 186 13.42 -13.01 6.37
N GLY A 187 13.69 -11.72 6.48
CA GLY A 187 14.89 -11.08 5.94
C GLY A 187 14.76 -10.52 4.52
N ASP A 188 13.65 -10.75 3.82
CA ASP A 188 13.39 -10.10 2.53
C ASP A 188 13.31 -8.58 2.72
N VAL A 189 13.80 -7.86 1.71
CA VAL A 189 13.95 -6.41 1.73
C VAL A 189 12.93 -5.79 0.80
N TYR A 190 12.17 -4.84 1.33
CA TYR A 190 11.23 -4.04 0.56
C TYR A 190 11.57 -2.56 0.64
N VAL A 191 11.11 -1.83 -0.37
CA VAL A 191 11.08 -0.37 -0.34
C VAL A 191 9.62 0.05 -0.22
N LEU A 192 9.24 0.56 0.93
CA LEU A 192 7.95 1.21 1.14
C LEU A 192 7.99 2.59 0.48
N LEU A 193 6.97 2.87 -0.31
CA LEU A 193 6.83 4.07 -1.13
C LEU A 193 5.54 4.79 -0.73
N ALA A 194 5.65 6.05 -0.35
CA ALA A 194 4.50 6.95 -0.30
C ALA A 194 4.34 7.58 -1.69
N VAL A 195 3.22 7.31 -2.35
CA VAL A 195 2.96 7.65 -3.75
C VAL A 195 1.85 8.68 -3.83
N LEU A 196 2.11 9.76 -4.57
CA LEU A 196 1.10 10.73 -4.97
C LEU A 196 0.38 10.21 -6.21
N ALA A 197 -0.94 10.10 -6.13
CA ALA A 197 -1.79 9.61 -7.20
C ALA A 197 -2.65 10.75 -7.76
N ASP A 198 -2.38 11.16 -9.00
CA ASP A 198 -3.23 12.13 -9.70
C ASP A 198 -4.54 11.49 -10.20
N GLY A 199 -5.39 12.28 -10.86
CA GLY A 199 -6.67 11.79 -11.40
C GLY A 199 -6.58 10.67 -12.45
N SER A 200 -5.42 10.46 -13.09
CA SER A 200 -5.20 9.32 -13.99
C SER A 200 -4.80 8.06 -13.23
N CYS A 201 -3.93 8.18 -12.22
CA CYS A 201 -3.55 7.09 -11.33
C CYS A 201 -4.75 6.57 -10.54
N ARG A 202 -5.52 7.48 -9.92
CA ARG A 202 -6.70 7.12 -9.12
C ARG A 202 -7.69 6.25 -9.90
N ARG A 203 -8.00 6.61 -11.14
CA ARG A 203 -8.90 5.82 -11.99
C ARG A 203 -8.41 4.39 -12.24
N VAL A 204 -7.10 4.18 -12.29
CA VAL A 204 -6.53 2.83 -12.39
C VAL A 204 -6.69 2.10 -11.06
N LEU A 205 -6.35 2.76 -9.95
CA LEU A 205 -6.37 2.14 -8.62
C LEU A 205 -7.78 1.84 -8.10
N ASP A 206 -8.74 2.74 -8.31
CA ASP A 206 -10.14 2.60 -7.89
C ASP A 206 -10.88 1.49 -8.66
N GLY A 207 -10.37 1.09 -9.83
CA GLY A 207 -10.91 0.01 -10.64
C GLY A 207 -10.40 -1.38 -10.26
N LEU A 208 -9.50 -1.48 -9.26
CA LEU A 208 -8.93 -2.75 -8.85
C LEU A 208 -9.83 -3.43 -7.82
N GLU A 209 -10.16 -4.70 -8.05
CA GLU A 209 -10.74 -5.55 -7.03
C GLU A 209 -9.63 -5.98 -6.06
N LEU A 210 -9.65 -5.41 -4.86
CA LEU A 210 -8.78 -5.83 -3.76
C LEU A 210 -9.41 -7.07 -3.13
N GLY A 211 -9.02 -8.25 -3.62
CA GLY A 211 -9.42 -9.53 -3.06
C GLY A 211 -8.81 -9.75 -1.66
N HIS A 212 -9.34 -10.71 -0.91
CA HIS A 212 -8.94 -10.94 0.49
C HIS A 212 -7.47 -11.31 0.69
N ASP A 213 -6.77 -11.85 -0.34
CA ASP A 213 -5.39 -12.34 -0.19
C ASP A 213 -4.47 -12.02 -1.39
N ARG A 214 -4.91 -11.16 -2.31
CA ARG A 214 -4.14 -10.84 -3.53
C ARG A 214 -4.11 -9.34 -3.76
N TYR A 215 -2.98 -8.75 -3.41
CA TYR A 215 -2.69 -7.36 -3.71
C TYR A 215 -2.37 -7.19 -5.20
N PRO A 216 -2.93 -6.18 -5.87
CA PRO A 216 -2.55 -5.84 -7.23
C PRO A 216 -1.04 -5.58 -7.31
N ALA A 217 -0.39 -6.34 -8.21
CA ALA A 217 1.02 -6.20 -8.50
C ALA A 217 1.22 -5.52 -9.86
N PHE A 218 2.25 -4.69 -9.95
CA PHE A 218 2.59 -3.92 -11.14
C PHE A 218 4.08 -4.04 -11.45
N ASN A 219 4.42 -4.20 -12.72
CA ASN A 219 5.82 -4.16 -13.18
C ASN A 219 6.42 -2.75 -13.13
N ARG A 220 5.57 -1.72 -13.00
CA ARG A 220 5.93 -0.30 -12.86
C ARG A 220 4.77 0.44 -12.21
N LEU A 221 5.04 1.58 -11.58
CA LEU A 221 3.98 2.46 -11.10
C LEU A 221 3.05 2.87 -12.28
N PRO A 222 1.71 2.83 -12.11
CA PRO A 222 0.79 3.26 -13.14
C PRO A 222 0.99 4.73 -13.54
N ASN A 223 0.48 5.10 -14.72
CA ASN A 223 0.54 6.49 -15.18
C ASN A 223 -0.15 7.43 -14.18
N GLY A 224 0.50 8.56 -13.89
CA GLY A 224 0.03 9.54 -12.92
C GLY A 224 0.35 9.22 -11.46
N CYS A 225 0.93 8.06 -11.19
CA CYS A 225 1.44 7.71 -9.87
C CYS A 225 2.91 8.15 -9.77
N ARG A 226 3.29 8.85 -8.70
CA ARG A 226 4.68 9.29 -8.48
C ARG A 226 5.11 9.05 -7.04
N ALA A 227 6.21 8.32 -6.85
CA ALA A 227 6.86 8.19 -5.55
C ALA A 227 7.29 9.57 -5.04
N ALA A 228 6.87 9.91 -3.82
CA ALA A 228 7.16 11.17 -3.15
C ALA A 228 8.04 11.00 -1.92
N ALA A 229 7.94 9.86 -1.24
CA ALA A 229 8.86 9.45 -0.19
C ALA A 229 9.07 7.93 -0.24
N GLN A 230 10.19 7.48 0.31
CA GLN A 230 10.51 6.07 0.37
C GLN A 230 11.32 5.71 1.61
N VAL A 231 11.16 4.48 2.09
CA VAL A 231 11.96 3.92 3.17
C VAL A 231 12.20 2.44 2.93
N ARG A 232 13.41 1.97 3.23
CA ARG A 232 13.75 0.55 3.17
C ARG A 232 13.26 -0.13 4.44
N VAL A 233 12.64 -1.30 4.33
CA VAL A 233 12.14 -2.10 5.45
C VAL A 233 12.53 -3.57 5.26
N ILE A 234 12.54 -4.33 6.34
CA ILE A 234 12.93 -5.75 6.35
C ILE A 234 11.76 -6.57 6.88
N GLU A 235 11.39 -7.62 6.17
CA GLU A 235 10.42 -8.62 6.64
C GLU A 235 10.98 -9.35 7.86
N ASP A 236 10.20 -9.48 8.94
CA ASP A 236 10.61 -10.27 10.10
C ASP A 236 9.49 -11.17 10.62
N ASN A 237 9.26 -12.29 9.94
CA ASN A 237 8.30 -13.28 10.40
C ASN A 237 8.91 -13.99 11.61
N VAL A 238 8.49 -13.61 12.80
CA VAL A 238 8.72 -14.42 14.00
C VAL A 238 7.77 -15.61 13.89
N PRO A 239 8.27 -16.86 13.81
CA PRO A 239 7.40 -18.01 13.88
C PRO A 239 6.68 -17.97 15.23
N THR A 240 5.37 -17.75 15.19
CA THR A 240 4.49 -17.78 16.38
C THR A 240 4.13 -19.21 16.75
#